data_AF-A0A3L7THG9-F1
#
_entry.id   AF-A0A3L7THG9-F1
#
_cell.length_a   1.000
_cell.length_b   1.000
_cell.length_c   1.000
_cell.angle_alpha   90.00
_cell.angle_beta   90.00
_cell.angle_gamma   90.00
#
_symmetry.space_group_name_H-M   'P 1'
#
loop_
_entity.id
_entity.type
_entity.pdbx_description
1 polymer ?
#
loop_
_entity_poly.entity_id
_entity_poly.type
_entity_poly.pdbx_seq_one_letter_code
_entity_poly.pdbx_strand_id
1 'polypeptide(L)'
;MTTNFGEVLLELDAARAPITVRNFLAYAKAGFYNDTAFHRVLRNGPTAIVQGGGYSTAGALKATETPITNEWTNGLKNVRGTIAMARQPDPNSATSQFFFNLIDQPLYDAADPRGSGYCVFGKVIAGLPVLDAISMEKTGSRNASPAAGAPPQALSQWPVRDCIIEKIVVVSTSDVAATTERVKHTQVKDPSAPTVAKPAPPTPPLKAS
;
A
#
# COMPACT_ATOMS: atom_id res chain seq x y z
N MET A 1 2.65 -3.32 8.20
CA MET A 1 2.73 -3.71 6.77
C MET A 1 4.15 -4.17 6.51
N THR A 2 4.32 -5.37 5.98
CA THR A 2 5.63 -5.90 5.58
C THR A 2 5.75 -5.82 4.06
N THR A 3 6.86 -5.28 3.57
CA THR A 3 7.20 -5.18 2.16
C THR A 3 8.56 -5.82 1.91
N ASN A 4 8.89 -6.09 0.65
CA ASN A 4 10.22 -6.55 0.28
C ASN A 4 11.32 -5.47 0.44
N PHE A 5 10.95 -4.22 0.75
CA PHE A 5 11.87 -3.12 1.10
C PHE A 5 12.00 -2.91 2.61
N GLY A 6 11.18 -3.55 3.44
CA GLY A 6 11.18 -3.37 4.88
C GLY A 6 9.79 -3.30 5.47
N GLU A 7 9.68 -2.83 6.70
CA GLU A 7 8.40 -2.74 7.40
C GLU A 7 7.95 -1.30 7.56
N VAL A 8 6.63 -1.10 7.43
CA VAL A 8 5.95 0.17 7.67
C VAL A 8 4.88 -0.07 8.73
N LEU A 9 4.96 0.68 9.83
CA LEU A 9 3.97 0.62 10.91
C LEU A 9 3.00 1.79 10.76
N LEU A 10 1.71 1.47 10.78
CA LEU A 10 0.61 2.42 10.57
C LEU A 10 -0.21 2.57 11.83
N GLU A 11 -0.58 3.80 12.14
CA GLU A 11 -1.63 4.15 13.10
C GLU A 11 -2.87 4.60 12.31
N LEU A 12 -4.01 3.96 12.54
CA LEU A 12 -5.27 4.24 11.83
C LEU A 12 -6.22 5.02 12.74
N ASP A 13 -6.92 6.01 12.19
CA ASP A 13 -7.81 6.89 12.94
C ASP A 13 -9.28 6.48 12.75
N ALA A 14 -9.71 5.44 13.47
CA ALA A 14 -11.07 4.93 13.40
C ALA A 14 -12.12 5.91 13.96
N ALA A 15 -11.71 6.93 14.73
CA ALA A 15 -12.60 7.93 15.27
C ALA A 15 -13.01 8.95 14.19
N ARG A 16 -12.06 9.35 13.34
CA ARG A 16 -12.29 10.30 12.23
C ARG A 16 -12.66 9.65 10.90
N ALA A 17 -12.23 8.42 10.65
CA ALA A 17 -12.51 7.68 9.41
C ALA A 17 -13.04 6.25 9.65
N PRO A 18 -14.16 6.07 10.39
CA PRO A 18 -14.64 4.76 10.80
C PRO A 18 -14.98 3.81 9.65
N ILE A 19 -15.56 4.30 8.55
CA ILE A 19 -15.93 3.46 7.39
C ILE A 19 -14.66 3.02 6.67
N THR A 20 -13.75 3.95 6.44
CA THR A 20 -12.50 3.72 5.72
C THR A 20 -11.58 2.77 6.47
N VAL A 21 -11.39 2.98 7.78
CA VAL A 21 -10.55 2.11 8.61
C VAL A 21 -11.14 0.71 8.68
N ARG A 22 -12.47 0.57 8.82
CA ARG A 22 -13.13 -0.74 8.81
C ARG A 22 -12.90 -1.48 7.48
N ASN A 23 -13.06 -0.78 6.36
CA ASN A 23 -12.84 -1.32 5.02
C ASN A 23 -11.38 -1.78 4.83
N PHE A 24 -10.41 -0.94 5.15
CA PHE A 24 -8.99 -1.28 5.03
C PHE A 24 -8.62 -2.49 5.90
N LEU A 25 -9.10 -2.54 7.15
CA LEU A 25 -8.87 -3.66 8.04
C LEU A 25 -9.54 -4.95 7.57
N ALA A 26 -10.71 -4.88 6.92
CA ALA A 26 -11.37 -6.04 6.35
C ALA A 26 -10.51 -6.67 5.24
N TYR A 27 -10.01 -5.87 4.30
CA TYR A 27 -9.08 -6.35 3.27
C TYR A 27 -7.78 -6.92 3.86
N ALA A 28 -7.21 -6.25 4.86
CA ALA A 28 -5.99 -6.74 5.52
C ALA A 28 -6.21 -8.09 6.22
N LYS A 29 -7.30 -8.23 6.99
CA LYS A 29 -7.65 -9.48 7.69
C LYS A 29 -7.97 -10.63 6.72
N ALA A 30 -8.55 -10.33 5.57
CA ALA A 30 -8.81 -11.30 4.51
C ALA A 30 -7.54 -11.70 3.72
N GLY A 31 -6.38 -11.12 4.01
CA GLY A 31 -5.15 -11.36 3.26
C GLY A 31 -5.18 -10.77 1.84
N PHE A 32 -6.12 -9.87 1.54
CA PHE A 32 -6.27 -9.29 0.20
C PHE A 32 -5.02 -8.56 -0.26
N TYR A 33 -4.33 -7.88 0.65
CA TYR A 33 -3.11 -7.13 0.32
C TYR A 33 -1.87 -7.99 0.14
N ASN A 34 -1.93 -9.28 0.47
CA ASN A 34 -0.79 -10.18 0.29
C ASN A 34 -0.44 -10.27 -1.20
N ASP A 35 0.86 -10.13 -1.46
CA ASP A 35 1.49 -10.13 -2.79
C ASP A 35 0.91 -9.08 -3.75
N THR A 36 0.40 -7.98 -3.21
CA THR A 36 0.00 -6.82 -4.01
C THR A 36 1.17 -5.89 -4.27
N ALA A 37 1.16 -5.22 -5.42
CA ALA A 37 2.18 -4.27 -5.81
C ALA A 37 1.82 -2.83 -5.38
N PHE A 38 2.87 -2.07 -5.03
CA PHE A 38 2.87 -0.63 -5.24
C PHE A 38 3.02 -0.38 -6.74
N HIS A 39 1.89 -0.13 -7.40
CA HIS A 39 1.77 -0.14 -8.86
C HIS A 39 1.85 1.27 -9.46
N ARG A 40 1.96 2.32 -8.63
CA ARG A 40 2.11 3.70 -9.08
C ARG A 40 2.93 4.51 -8.08
N VAL A 41 4.01 5.10 -8.56
CA VAL A 41 4.90 5.98 -7.79
C VAL A 41 5.00 7.33 -8.51
N LEU A 42 4.58 8.39 -7.84
CA LEU A 42 4.81 9.77 -8.28
C LEU A 42 5.84 10.39 -7.35
N ARG A 43 6.92 10.95 -7.90
CA ARG A 43 7.98 11.60 -7.11
C ARG A 43 8.45 12.95 -7.66
N ASN A 44 8.11 13.23 -8.93
CA ASN A 44 8.52 14.42 -9.65
C ASN A 44 7.27 15.19 -10.07
N GLY A 45 6.96 16.28 -9.36
CA GLY A 45 5.81 17.14 -9.69
C GLY A 45 5.13 17.74 -8.47
N PRO A 46 3.96 18.36 -8.65
CA PRO A 46 3.18 18.93 -7.54
C PRO A 46 2.59 17.84 -6.62
N THR A 47 2.65 16.58 -7.04
CA THR A 47 2.22 15.40 -6.29
C THR A 47 3.37 14.42 -6.12
N ALA A 48 3.57 13.95 -4.89
CA ALA A 48 4.44 12.83 -4.61
C ALA A 48 3.72 11.80 -3.72
N ILE A 49 3.48 10.60 -4.27
CA ILE A 49 2.78 9.50 -3.62
C ILE A 49 3.37 8.14 -3.96
N VAL A 50 3.15 7.17 -3.07
CA VAL A 50 3.30 5.74 -3.36
C VAL A 50 1.93 5.08 -3.23
N GLN A 51 1.37 4.58 -4.34
CA GLN A 51 0.03 3.99 -4.42
C GLN A 51 0.11 2.48 -4.64
N GLY A 52 -0.73 1.73 -3.91
CA GLY A 52 -0.72 0.26 -3.90
C GLY A 52 -2.07 -0.36 -3.56
N GLY A 53 -2.07 -1.68 -3.31
CA GLY A 53 -3.21 -2.40 -2.76
C GLY A 53 -4.34 -2.71 -3.74
N GLY A 54 -4.07 -2.77 -5.05
CA GLY A 54 -5.07 -3.11 -6.07
C GLY A 54 -4.65 -4.20 -7.05
N TYR A 55 -3.36 -4.22 -7.41
CA TYR A 55 -2.84 -5.10 -8.44
C TYR A 55 -1.84 -6.11 -7.86
N SER A 56 -1.77 -7.29 -8.46
CA SER A 56 -0.63 -8.20 -8.31
C SER A 56 0.61 -7.65 -9.04
N THR A 57 1.79 -8.22 -8.77
CA THR A 57 3.02 -7.91 -9.53
C THR A 57 2.89 -8.21 -11.02
N ALA A 58 2.10 -9.23 -11.39
CA ALA A 58 1.79 -9.57 -12.78
C ALA A 58 0.86 -8.56 -13.50
N GLY A 59 0.43 -7.49 -12.81
CA GLY A 59 -0.46 -6.49 -13.41
C GLY A 59 -1.94 -6.86 -13.39
N ALA A 60 -2.34 -7.98 -12.78
CA ALA A 60 -3.75 -8.32 -12.65
C ALA A 60 -4.41 -7.51 -11.53
N LEU A 61 -5.49 -6.79 -11.85
CA LEU A 61 -6.35 -6.13 -10.87
C LEU A 61 -7.12 -7.18 -10.05
N LYS A 62 -7.00 -7.13 -8.72
CA LYS A 62 -7.72 -8.04 -7.83
C LYS A 62 -9.18 -7.59 -7.71
N ALA A 63 -10.12 -8.54 -7.71
CA ALA A 63 -11.54 -8.25 -7.54
C ALA A 63 -11.82 -7.69 -6.14
N THR A 64 -12.55 -6.58 -6.05
CA THR A 64 -12.82 -5.87 -4.80
C THR A 64 -14.28 -6.02 -4.37
N GLU A 65 -14.53 -5.74 -3.09
CA GLU A 65 -15.87 -5.52 -2.55
C GLU A 65 -16.49 -4.22 -3.09
N THR A 66 -17.74 -3.96 -2.66
CA THR A 66 -18.46 -2.72 -2.99
C THR A 66 -17.69 -1.47 -2.52
N PRO A 67 -17.71 -0.39 -3.32
CA PRO A 67 -17.11 0.88 -2.91
C PRO A 67 -17.69 1.47 -1.62
N ILE A 68 -16.87 2.29 -0.94
CA ILE A 68 -17.24 2.96 0.31
C ILE A 68 -17.53 4.45 0.11
N THR A 69 -18.34 5.00 1.01
CA THR A 69 -18.56 6.45 1.12
C THR A 69 -17.26 7.18 1.46
N ASN A 70 -17.02 8.33 0.82
CA ASN A 70 -15.84 9.14 1.04
C ASN A 70 -15.92 9.97 2.33
N GLU A 71 -15.00 9.74 3.27
CA GLU A 71 -14.91 10.45 4.55
C GLU A 71 -13.90 11.63 4.53
N TRP A 72 -13.60 12.22 3.37
CA TRP A 72 -12.55 13.25 3.20
C TRP A 72 -12.73 14.55 4.01
N THR A 73 -13.94 14.85 4.47
CA THR A 73 -14.24 16.04 5.28
C THR A 73 -13.97 15.85 6.78
N ASN A 74 -13.33 14.74 7.17
CA ASN A 74 -13.04 14.37 8.56
C ASN A 74 -11.99 15.23 9.29
N GLY A 75 -11.44 16.25 8.63
CA GLY A 75 -10.46 17.19 9.18
C GLY A 75 -9.01 16.68 9.20
N LEU A 76 -8.75 15.43 8.81
CA LEU A 76 -7.40 14.95 8.56
C LEU A 76 -6.86 15.56 7.26
N LYS A 77 -5.54 15.78 7.20
CA LYS A 77 -4.86 16.48 6.10
C LYS A 77 -3.92 15.54 5.37
N ASN A 78 -3.84 15.66 4.04
CA ASN A 78 -2.93 14.91 3.18
C ASN A 78 -1.51 15.46 3.30
N VAL A 79 -0.90 15.29 4.48
CA VAL A 79 0.49 15.69 4.79
C VAL A 79 1.44 14.51 4.68
N ARG A 80 2.75 14.77 4.57
CA ARG A 80 3.78 13.72 4.46
C ARG A 80 3.61 12.66 5.54
N GLY A 81 3.66 11.39 5.14
CA GLY A 81 3.53 10.23 6.02
C GLY A 81 2.10 9.82 6.33
N THR A 82 1.08 10.50 5.80
CA THR A 82 -0.32 10.04 5.91
C THR A 82 -0.66 8.97 4.88
N ILE A 83 -1.65 8.13 5.21
CA ILE A 83 -2.27 7.16 4.29
C ILE A 83 -3.70 7.60 3.97
N ALA A 84 -4.04 7.59 2.69
CA ALA A 84 -5.35 7.98 2.19
C ALA A 84 -5.87 6.99 1.13
N MET A 85 -7.20 6.95 0.95
CA MET A 85 -7.82 6.07 -0.04
C MET A 85 -7.67 6.64 -1.45
N ALA A 86 -7.23 5.80 -2.39
CA ALA A 86 -7.34 6.11 -3.80
C ALA A 86 -8.79 5.85 -4.26
N ARG A 87 -9.24 6.64 -5.24
CA ARG A 87 -10.58 6.53 -5.81
C ARG A 87 -10.58 6.81 -7.31
N GLN A 88 -11.62 6.35 -7.98
CA GLN A 88 -11.98 6.77 -9.33
C GLN A 88 -12.60 8.18 -9.30
N PRO A 89 -12.98 8.75 -10.46
CA PRO A 89 -13.56 10.09 -10.51
C PRO A 89 -14.89 10.27 -9.75
N ASP A 90 -15.61 9.18 -9.43
CA ASP A 90 -16.73 9.22 -8.49
C ASP A 90 -16.18 9.35 -7.05
N PRO A 91 -16.61 10.35 -6.25
CA PRO A 91 -16.20 10.49 -4.86
C PRO A 91 -16.30 9.20 -4.04
N ASN A 92 -17.37 8.41 -4.21
CA ASN A 92 -17.68 7.21 -3.41
C ASN A 92 -17.22 5.91 -4.08
N SER A 93 -16.12 5.95 -4.83
CA SER A 93 -15.60 4.79 -5.59
C SER A 93 -14.40 4.09 -4.96
N ALA A 94 -13.95 4.55 -3.79
CA ALA A 94 -12.83 3.92 -3.08
C ALA A 94 -13.17 2.47 -2.70
N THR A 95 -12.25 1.55 -2.96
CA THR A 95 -12.36 0.13 -2.60
C THR A 95 -11.15 -0.32 -1.78
N SER A 96 -10.14 -0.93 -2.41
CA SER A 96 -8.97 -1.48 -1.72
C SER A 96 -7.71 -0.61 -1.85
N GLN A 97 -7.63 0.20 -2.91
CA GLN A 97 -6.41 0.95 -3.23
C GLN A 97 -6.21 2.13 -2.28
N PHE A 98 -4.97 2.33 -1.86
CA PHE A 98 -4.55 3.42 -1.00
C PHE A 98 -3.24 4.02 -1.50
N PHE A 99 -2.91 5.20 -1.01
CA PHE A 99 -1.62 5.83 -1.24
C PHE A 99 -1.06 6.46 0.02
N PHE A 100 0.27 6.54 0.06
CA PHE A 100 1.01 7.31 1.05
C PHE A 100 1.43 8.65 0.48
N ASN A 101 1.21 9.73 1.24
CA ASN A 101 1.71 11.05 0.90
C ASN A 101 3.21 11.16 1.21
N LEU A 102 4.04 11.46 0.20
CA LEU A 102 5.48 11.66 0.37
C LEU A 102 5.85 13.13 0.63
N ILE A 103 4.94 14.05 0.34
CA ILE A 103 5.04 15.48 0.65
C ILE A 103 3.67 15.96 1.13
N ASP A 104 3.58 17.21 1.55
CA ASP A 104 2.28 17.83 1.84
C ASP A 104 1.52 18.10 0.53
N GLN A 105 0.23 17.74 0.52
CA GLN A 105 -0.66 17.76 -0.65
C GLN A 105 -1.97 18.50 -0.30
N PRO A 106 -1.94 19.82 0.00
CA PRO A 106 -3.15 20.56 0.37
C PRO A 106 -4.23 20.53 -0.72
N LEU A 107 -3.85 20.34 -1.99
CA LEU A 107 -4.80 20.16 -3.10
C LEU A 107 -5.65 18.88 -2.96
N TYR A 108 -5.19 17.87 -2.23
CA TYR A 108 -5.95 16.64 -1.96
C TYR A 108 -6.93 16.79 -0.80
N ASP A 109 -6.80 17.86 -0.02
CA ASP A 109 -7.74 18.24 1.06
C ASP A 109 -8.88 19.13 0.57
N ALA A 110 -8.82 19.57 -0.69
CA ALA A 110 -9.83 20.42 -1.32
C ALA A 110 -10.72 19.59 -2.27
N ALA A 111 -11.93 20.09 -2.52
CA ALA A 111 -12.77 19.54 -3.57
C ALA A 111 -12.10 19.73 -4.93
N ASP A 112 -11.84 18.61 -5.63
CA ASP A 112 -11.50 18.64 -7.05
C ASP A 112 -12.72 19.11 -7.89
N PRO A 113 -12.59 19.27 -9.23
CA PRO A 113 -13.74 19.61 -10.08
C PRO A 113 -14.90 18.61 -10.05
N ARG A 114 -14.72 17.45 -9.40
CA ARG A 114 -15.73 16.41 -9.19
C ARG A 114 -16.38 16.52 -7.80
N GLY A 115 -16.00 17.52 -7.00
CA GLY A 115 -16.64 17.89 -5.74
C GLY A 115 -16.06 17.20 -4.51
N SER A 116 -14.89 16.57 -4.56
CA SER A 116 -14.33 15.89 -3.37
C SER A 116 -12.81 15.86 -3.30
N GLY A 117 -12.28 15.79 -2.07
CA GLY A 117 -10.88 15.48 -1.79
C GLY A 117 -10.64 13.97 -1.59
N TYR A 118 -9.53 13.65 -0.95
CA TYR A 118 -9.12 12.27 -0.63
C TYR A 118 -9.13 12.03 0.88
N CYS A 119 -9.80 10.95 1.29
CA CYS A 119 -9.92 10.59 2.70
C CYS A 119 -8.61 10.03 3.26
N VAL A 120 -7.95 10.83 4.11
CA VAL A 120 -6.91 10.36 5.02
C VAL A 120 -7.57 9.55 6.14
N PHE A 121 -6.99 8.40 6.48
CA PHE A 121 -7.52 7.51 7.50
C PHE A 121 -6.45 6.98 8.46
N GLY A 122 -5.22 7.50 8.38
CA GLY A 122 -4.13 7.13 9.26
C GLY A 122 -2.81 7.79 8.90
N LYS A 123 -1.74 7.35 9.55
CA LYS A 123 -0.37 7.82 9.34
C LYS A 123 0.67 6.72 9.61
N VAL A 124 1.85 6.90 9.04
CA VAL A 124 3.04 6.11 9.32
C VAL A 124 3.65 6.56 10.64
N ILE A 125 3.85 5.63 11.57
CA ILE A 125 4.49 5.89 12.87
C ILE A 125 5.91 5.29 12.97
N ALA A 126 6.26 4.37 12.07
CA ALA A 126 7.64 3.90 11.87
C ALA A 126 7.80 3.36 10.44
N GLY A 127 9.02 3.43 9.89
CA GLY A 127 9.33 2.89 8.56
C GLY A 127 9.05 3.84 7.39
N LEU A 128 8.95 5.16 7.62
CA LEU A 128 8.82 6.15 6.54
C LEU A 128 9.97 6.05 5.49
N PRO A 129 11.24 5.80 5.88
CA PRO A 129 12.32 5.62 4.89
C PRO A 129 12.11 4.45 3.91
N VAL A 130 11.31 3.44 4.27
CA VAL A 130 10.95 2.34 3.35
C VAL A 130 10.10 2.88 2.19
N LEU A 131 9.17 3.80 2.48
CA LEU A 131 8.35 4.45 1.44
C LEU A 131 9.18 5.40 0.58
N ASP A 132 10.14 6.12 1.19
CA ASP A 132 11.08 6.94 0.44
C ASP A 132 11.92 6.08 -0.51
N ALA A 133 12.42 4.92 -0.06
CA ALA A 133 13.18 3.99 -0.90
C ALA A 133 12.35 3.43 -2.07
N ILE A 134 11.11 3.00 -1.80
CA ILE A 134 10.17 2.59 -2.86
C ILE A 134 9.94 3.72 -3.87
N SER A 135 9.84 4.96 -3.40
CA SER A 135 9.65 6.13 -4.28
C SER A 135 10.84 6.38 -5.20
N MET A 136 12.04 5.93 -4.82
CA MET A 136 13.27 6.09 -5.59
C MET A 136 13.44 5.04 -6.70
N GLU A 137 12.59 4.02 -6.76
CA GLU A 137 12.63 3.03 -7.85
C GLU A 137 12.33 3.67 -9.21
N LYS A 138 13.03 3.20 -10.24
CA LYS A 138 12.77 3.64 -11.62
C LYS A 138 11.37 3.19 -12.00
N THR A 139 10.59 4.07 -12.63
CA THR A 139 9.24 3.76 -13.09
C THR A 139 9.18 3.59 -14.60
N GLY A 140 8.19 2.83 -15.07
CA GLY A 140 7.91 2.62 -16.48
C GLY A 140 6.42 2.35 -16.71
N SER A 141 6.10 1.89 -17.91
CA SER A 141 4.76 1.40 -18.26
C SER A 141 4.69 -0.11 -18.04
N ARG A 142 3.60 -0.59 -17.42
CA ARG A 142 3.31 -2.02 -17.29
C ARG A 142 1.88 -2.30 -17.74
N ASN A 143 1.69 -3.37 -18.49
CA ASN A 143 0.36 -3.82 -18.88
C ASN A 143 -0.39 -4.30 -17.64
N ALA A 144 -1.56 -3.73 -17.40
CA ALA A 144 -2.47 -4.14 -16.36
C ALA A 144 -3.71 -4.78 -16.99
N SER A 145 -4.05 -5.96 -16.49
CA SER A 145 -5.31 -6.62 -16.84
C SER A 145 -6.37 -6.11 -15.87
N PRO A 146 -7.42 -5.42 -16.34
CA PRO A 146 -8.50 -4.98 -15.48
C PRO A 146 -9.29 -6.17 -14.95
N ALA A 147 -10.18 -5.91 -13.99
CA ALA A 147 -11.19 -6.89 -13.60
C ALA A 147 -12.06 -7.23 -14.82
N ALA A 148 -12.52 -8.49 -14.89
CA ALA A 148 -13.10 -9.17 -16.04
C ALA A 148 -13.82 -8.27 -17.08
N GLY A 149 -13.38 -8.36 -18.35
CA GLY A 149 -14.12 -7.87 -19.52
C GLY A 149 -13.64 -6.54 -20.13
N ALA A 150 -12.78 -5.78 -19.46
CA ALA A 150 -12.18 -4.57 -20.03
C ALA A 150 -10.86 -4.88 -20.77
N PRO A 151 -10.49 -4.10 -21.81
CA PRO A 151 -9.22 -4.29 -22.50
C PRO A 151 -8.04 -3.97 -21.56
N PRO A 152 -6.89 -4.67 -21.70
CA PRO A 152 -5.68 -4.34 -20.96
C PRO A 152 -5.31 -2.87 -21.10
N GLN A 153 -4.87 -2.25 -20.00
CA GLN A 153 -4.45 -0.86 -19.98
C GLN A 153 -2.98 -0.78 -19.56
N ALA A 154 -2.20 0.05 -20.24
CA ALA A 154 -0.85 0.34 -19.80
C ALA A 154 -0.92 1.33 -18.63
N LEU A 155 -0.54 0.89 -17.43
CA LEU A 155 -0.36 1.79 -16.29
C LEU A 155 1.05 2.37 -16.35
N SER A 156 1.14 3.69 -16.34
CA SER A 156 2.39 4.42 -16.22
C SER A 156 2.80 4.57 -14.77
N GLN A 157 4.06 4.99 -14.55
CA GLN A 157 4.61 5.24 -13.23
C GLN A 157 4.68 3.99 -12.34
N TRP A 158 4.66 2.80 -12.95
CA TRP A 158 4.80 1.53 -12.24
C TRP A 158 6.30 1.26 -12.00
N PRO A 159 6.75 0.96 -10.77
CA PRO A 159 8.13 0.56 -10.48
C PRO A 159 8.64 -0.60 -11.36
N VAL A 160 9.74 -0.40 -12.07
CA VAL A 160 10.36 -1.46 -12.90
C VAL A 160 10.71 -2.66 -12.05
N ARG A 161 11.24 -2.40 -10.84
CA ARG A 161 11.45 -3.41 -9.80
C ARG A 161 10.18 -3.57 -8.99
N ASP A 162 9.77 -4.82 -8.76
CA ASP A 162 8.57 -5.11 -8.00
C ASP A 162 8.70 -4.62 -6.54
N CYS A 163 7.81 -3.71 -6.17
CA CYS A 163 7.65 -3.21 -4.81
C CYS A 163 6.41 -3.89 -4.23
N ILE A 164 6.62 -4.90 -3.39
CA ILE A 164 5.60 -5.88 -3.00
C ILE A 164 5.17 -5.63 -1.56
N ILE A 165 3.87 -5.59 -1.33
CA ILE A 165 3.26 -5.74 0.00
C ILE A 165 3.14 -7.24 0.24
N GLU A 166 4.05 -7.79 1.04
CA GLU A 166 4.06 -9.22 1.38
C GLU A 166 2.84 -9.55 2.24
N LYS A 167 2.54 -8.71 3.23
CA LYS A 167 1.36 -8.84 4.10
C LYS A 167 1.05 -7.58 4.88
N ILE A 168 -0.22 -7.47 5.31
CA ILE A 168 -0.66 -6.50 6.32
C ILE A 168 -1.30 -7.25 7.48
N VAL A 169 -0.76 -7.04 8.68
CA VAL A 169 -1.28 -7.64 9.93
C VAL A 169 -1.61 -6.54 10.93
N VAL A 170 -2.62 -6.79 11.76
CA VAL A 170 -2.98 -5.91 12.88
C VAL A 170 -2.06 -6.22 14.05
N VAL A 171 -1.46 -5.18 14.61
CA VAL A 171 -0.61 -5.28 15.80
C VAL A 171 -1.48 -5.03 17.02
N SER A 172 -1.33 -5.85 18.06
CA SER A 172 -2.04 -5.63 19.33
C SER A 172 -1.54 -4.35 19.99
N THR A 173 -2.37 -3.69 20.79
CA THR A 173 -1.97 -2.45 21.48
C THR A 173 -0.76 -2.64 22.40
N SER A 174 -0.64 -3.81 23.06
CA SER A 174 0.51 -4.15 23.91
C SER A 174 1.82 -4.28 23.13
N ASP A 175 1.75 -4.64 21.85
CA ASP A 175 2.94 -4.86 21.02
C ASP A 175 3.37 -3.61 20.23
N VAL A 176 2.59 -2.52 20.27
CA VAL A 176 2.87 -1.30 19.48
C VAL A 176 4.23 -0.72 19.81
N ALA A 177 4.61 -0.60 21.08
CA ALA A 177 5.88 -0.01 21.49
C ALA A 177 7.08 -0.84 20.99
N ALA A 178 7.07 -2.15 21.27
CA ALA A 178 8.12 -3.06 20.82
C ALA A 178 8.22 -3.12 19.29
N THR A 179 7.06 -3.12 18.59
CA THR A 179 7.01 -3.11 17.13
C THR A 179 7.56 -1.80 16.57
N THR A 180 7.20 -0.66 17.16
CA THR A 180 7.69 0.66 16.75
C THR A 180 9.20 0.73 16.85
N GLU A 181 9.77 0.32 17.98
CA GLU A 181 11.23 0.31 18.17
C GLU A 181 11.94 -0.63 17.20
N ARG A 182 11.40 -1.84 16.99
CA ARG A 182 11.92 -2.77 15.99
C ARG A 182 11.93 -2.18 14.58
N VAL A 183 10.81 -1.58 14.15
CA VAL A 183 10.67 -1.02 12.80
C VAL A 183 11.57 0.21 12.59
N LYS A 184 11.76 1.06 13.60
CA LYS A 184 12.68 2.21 13.52
C LYS A 184 14.14 1.81 13.27
N HIS A 185 14.57 0.69 13.83
CA HIS A 185 15.95 0.19 13.71
C HIS A 185 16.14 -0.80 12.56
N THR A 186 15.05 -1.18 11.88
CA THR A 186 15.13 -2.06 10.72
C THR A 186 15.62 -1.26 9.52
N GLN A 187 16.74 -1.68 8.93
CA GLN A 187 17.23 -1.04 7.71
C GLN A 187 16.29 -1.30 6.54
N VAL A 188 16.23 -0.34 5.63
CA VAL A 188 15.62 -0.54 4.31
C VAL A 188 16.35 -1.70 3.65
N LYS A 189 15.61 -2.73 3.26
CA LYS A 189 16.15 -3.88 2.56
C LYS A 189 16.45 -3.49 1.12
N ASP A 190 17.58 -3.95 0.59
CA ASP A 190 17.78 -4.01 -0.85
C ASP A 190 17.22 -5.36 -1.34
N PRO A 191 16.06 -5.38 -2.01
CA PRO A 191 15.48 -6.63 -2.52
C PRO A 191 16.31 -7.26 -3.66
N SER A 192 17.36 -6.58 -4.16
CA SER A 192 18.32 -7.15 -5.11
C SER A 192 19.50 -7.89 -4.46
N ALA A 193 19.63 -7.80 -3.13
CA ALA A 193 20.60 -8.62 -2.41
C ALA A 193 20.20 -10.10 -2.49
N PRO A 194 21.15 -11.03 -2.78
CA PRO A 194 20.83 -12.45 -2.87
C PRO A 194 20.19 -12.92 -1.57
N THR A 195 19.00 -13.51 -1.67
CA THR A 195 18.36 -14.15 -0.54
C THR A 195 19.27 -15.29 -0.09
N VAL A 196 19.79 -15.23 1.15
CA VAL A 196 20.49 -16.38 1.72
C VAL A 196 19.49 -17.53 1.72
N ALA A 197 19.72 -18.51 0.83
CA ALA A 197 18.83 -19.65 0.69
C ALA A 197 18.72 -20.37 2.04
N LYS A 198 17.48 -20.52 2.53
CA LYS A 198 17.20 -21.37 3.68
C LYS A 198 17.67 -22.80 3.31
N PRO A 199 18.47 -23.48 4.15
CA PRO A 199 18.92 -24.83 3.87
C PRO A 199 17.70 -25.72 3.59
N ALA A 200 17.76 -26.48 2.50
CA ALA A 200 16.72 -27.45 2.18
C ALA A 200 16.58 -28.44 3.37
N PRO A 201 15.34 -28.80 3.76
CA PRO A 201 15.15 -29.87 4.74
C PRO A 201 15.75 -31.18 4.20
N PRO A 202 16.37 -32.01 5.06
CA PRO A 202 16.98 -33.26 4.63
C PRO A 202 15.93 -34.19 4.02
N THR A 203 16.27 -34.76 2.86
CA THR A 203 15.44 -35.75 2.16
C THR A 203 15.24 -36.99 3.05
N PRO A 204 14.01 -37.47 3.26
CA PRO A 204 13.77 -38.72 3.98
C PRO A 204 14.40 -39.90 3.23
N PRO A 205 14.94 -40.92 3.92
CA PRO A 205 15.52 -42.10 3.27
C PRO A 205 14.43 -42.87 2.51
N LEU A 206 14.72 -43.26 1.27
CA LEU A 206 13.88 -44.19 0.51
C LEU A 206 13.76 -45.50 1.28
N LYS A 207 12.53 -45.93 1.57
CA LYS A 207 12.26 -47.30 1.99
C LYS A 207 12.43 -48.22 0.77
N ALA A 208 13.42 -49.11 0.82
CA ALA A 208 13.51 -50.23 -0.10
C ALA A 208 12.34 -51.21 0.16
N SER A 209 11.70 -51.68 -0.91
CA SER A 209 10.73 -52.78 -0.91
C SER A 209 11.40 -54.05 -1.38
#